data_AF-A0A535Q6J4-F1
#
_entry.id   AF-A0A535Q6J4-F1
#
_cell.length_a   1.000
_cell.length_b   1.000
_cell.length_c   1.000
_cell.angle_alpha   90.00
_cell.angle_beta   90.00
_cell.angle_gamma   90.00
#
_symmetry.space_group_name_H-M   'P 1'
#
loop_
_entity.id
_entity.type
_entity.pdbx_description
1 polymer ?
#
loop_
_entity_poly.entity_id
_entity_poly.type
_entity_poly.pdbx_seq_one_letter_code
_entity_poly.pdbx_strand_id
1 'polypeptide(L)' 'MKRYSYRKRDYAFAQMMLTLRTNIGLTQVALADRLGASRRAVAEWEAGLSYPKATNSPL' A
#
# COMPACT_ATOMS: atom_id res chain seq x y z
N MET A 1 22.17 21.85 -5.56
CA MET A 1 22.21 20.43 -5.12
C MET A 1 20.78 19.93 -4.97
N LYS A 2 20.35 18.95 -5.78
CA LYS A 2 19.03 18.32 -5.60
C LYS A 2 19.06 17.53 -4.29
N ARG A 3 18.42 18.05 -3.23
CA ARG A 3 18.16 17.28 -2.02
C ARG A 3 17.26 16.12 -2.43
N TYR A 4 17.82 14.92 -2.58
CA TYR A 4 17.01 13.72 -2.54
C TYR A 4 16.43 13.65 -1.14
N SER A 5 15.22 14.20 -0.97
CA SER A 5 14.39 13.93 0.19
C SER A 5 14.13 12.44 0.12
N TYR A 6 14.90 11.67 0.88
CA TYR A 6 14.55 10.29 1.17
C TYR A 6 13.15 10.38 1.79
N ARG A 7 12.12 10.07 1.00
CA ARG A 7 10.74 10.11 1.47
C ARG A 7 10.71 9.21 2.69
N LYS A 8 10.50 9.82 3.86
CA LYS A 8 10.45 9.10 5.13
C LYS A 8 9.37 8.03 4.97
N ARG A 9 9.78 6.76 5.05
CA ARG A 9 8.85 5.64 4.99
C ARG A 9 7.97 5.66 6.22
N ASP A 10 6.68 5.43 6.03
CA ASP A 10 5.74 5.28 7.14
C ASP A 10 5.62 3.80 7.50
N TYR A 11 6.48 3.35 8.40
CA TYR A 11 6.51 1.97 8.87
C TYR A 11 5.31 1.60 9.72
N ALA A 12 4.67 2.57 10.39
CA ALA A 12 3.49 2.31 11.21
C ALA A 12 2.30 1.95 10.32
N PHE A 13 2.07 2.76 9.28
CA PHE A 13 1.08 2.45 8.26
C PHE A 13 1.37 1.12 7.56
N ALA A 14 2.62 0.91 7.13
CA ALA A 14 3.05 -0.31 6.46
C ALA A 14 2.75 -1.58 7.27
N GLN A 15 3.09 -1.55 8.56
CA GLN A 15 2.87 -2.66 9.46
C GLN A 15 1.38 -2.92 9.69
N MET A 16 0.58 -1.87 9.83
CA MET A 16 -0.86 -2.00 9.98
C MET A 16 -1.50 -2.65 8.75
N MET A 17 -1.09 -2.25 7.55
CA MET A 17 -1.61 -2.81 6.30
C MET A 17 -1.24 -4.31 6.15
N LEU A 18 0.02 -4.64 6.43
CA LEU A 18 0.49 -6.02 6.42
C LEU A 18 -0.30 -6.88 7.42
N THR A 19 -0.44 -6.42 8.65
CA THR A 19 -1.16 -7.13 9.72
C THR A 19 -2.62 -7.37 9.35
N LEU A 20 -3.32 -6.35 8.85
CA LEU A 20 -4.71 -6.50 8.43
C LEU A 20 -4.84 -7.53 7.30
N ARG A 21 -4.02 -7.42 6.24
CA ARG A 21 -4.05 -8.36 5.11
C ARG A 21 -3.83 -9.80 5.58
N THR A 22 -2.83 -10.05 6.43
CA THR A 22 -2.51 -11.40 6.89
C THR A 22 -3.58 -11.93 7.83
N ASN A 23 -4.17 -11.09 8.69
CA ASN A 23 -5.23 -11.51 9.60
C ASN A 23 -6.50 -11.95 8.85
N ILE A 24 -6.78 -11.37 7.69
CA ILE A 24 -7.89 -11.79 6.81
C ILE A 24 -7.49 -12.89 5.81
N GLY A 25 -6.27 -13.43 5.90
CA GLY A 25 -5.81 -14.57 5.11
C GLY A 25 -5.56 -14.29 3.63
N LEU A 26 -5.37 -13.02 3.23
CA LEU A 26 -5.18 -12.66 1.82
C LEU A 26 -3.70 -12.61 1.43
N THR A 27 -3.40 -13.01 0.19
CA THR A 27 -2.11 -12.69 -0.45
C THR A 27 -2.11 -11.24 -0.93
N GLN A 28 -0.94 -10.68 -1.26
CA GLN A 28 -0.87 -9.33 -1.85
C GLN A 28 -1.65 -9.23 -3.17
N VAL A 29 -1.67 -10.31 -3.97
CA VAL A 29 -2.46 -10.39 -5.21
C VAL A 29 -3.96 -10.37 -4.88
N ALA A 30 -4.42 -11.23 -3.97
CA ALA A 30 -5.83 -11.31 -3.63
C ALA A 30 -6.37 -10.00 -3.02
N LEU A 31 -5.55 -9.28 -2.24
CA LEU A 31 -5.93 -7.95 -1.75
C LEU A 31 -5.98 -6.93 -2.89
N ALA A 32 -4.99 -6.95 -3.80
CA ALA A 32 -4.96 -6.05 -4.94
C ALA A 32 -6.21 -6.20 -5.81
N ASP A 33 -6.61 -7.44 -6.10
CA ASP A 33 -7.81 -7.75 -6.88
C ASP A 33 -9.07 -7.19 -6.22
N ARG A 34 -9.21 -7.34 -4.88
CA ARG A 34 -10.36 -6.80 -4.14
C ARG A 34 -10.42 -5.27 -4.10
N LEU A 35 -9.26 -4.61 -4.15
CA LEU A 35 -9.16 -3.16 -4.06
C LEU A 35 -9.05 -2.46 -5.43
N GLY A 36 -9.10 -3.22 -6.54
CA GLY A 36 -8.88 -2.66 -7.88
C GLY A 36 -7.49 -2.02 -8.02
N ALA A 37 -6.50 -2.56 -7.33
CA ALA A 37 -5.12 -2.08 -7.31
C ALA A 37 -4.18 -3.09 -7.98
N SER A 38 -2.92 -2.70 -8.19
CA SER A 38 -1.89 -3.66 -8.60
C SER A 38 -1.25 -4.34 -7.39
N ARG A 39 -0.78 -5.58 -7.55
CA ARG A 39 0.05 -6.26 -6.53
C ARG A 39 1.26 -5.43 -6.12
N ARG A 40 1.85 -4.69 -7.07
CA ARG A 40 2.96 -3.76 -6.80
C ARG A 40 2.54 -2.64 -5.86
N ALA A 41 1.36 -2.04 -6.05
CA ALA A 41 0.86 -0.99 -5.16
C ALA A 41 0.71 -1.52 -3.73
N VAL A 42 0.15 -2.72 -3.55
CA VAL A 42 0.05 -3.36 -2.23
C VAL A 42 1.43 -3.56 -1.60
N ALA A 43 2.42 -4.02 -2.36
CA ALA A 43 3.78 -4.17 -1.86
C ALA A 43 4.43 -2.83 -1.46
N GLU A 44 4.14 -1.74 -2.17
CA GLU A 44 4.61 -0.40 -1.80
C GLU A 44 3.92 0.14 -0.54
N TRP A 45 2.64 -0.16 -0.33
CA TRP A 45 1.92 0.18 0.91
C TRP A 45 2.50 -0.54 2.11
N GLU A 46 2.74 -1.85 1.99
CA GLU A 46 3.37 -2.68 3.02
C GLU A 46 4.86 -2.38 3.24
N ALA A 47 5.47 -1.59 2.36
CA ALA A 47 6.83 -1.06 2.54
C ALA A 47 6.84 0.39 3.04
N GLY A 48 5.68 1.02 3.25
CA GLY A 48 5.54 2.41 3.67
C GLY A 48 6.03 3.41 2.63
N LEU A 49 6.05 3.02 1.35
CA LEU A 49 6.55 3.83 0.23
C LEU A 49 5.46 4.69 -0.42
N SER A 50 4.21 4.24 -0.35
CA SER A 50 3.05 4.92 -0.90
C SER A 50 1.80 4.57 -0.09
N TYR A 51 0.69 5.23 -0.41
CA TYR A 51 -0.61 5.00 0.23
C TYR A 51 -1.66 4.67 -0.82
N PRO A 52 -2.74 3.94 -0.47
CA PRO A 52 -3.92 3.85 -1.31
C PRO A 52 -4.39 5.25 -1.65
N LYS A 53 -4.56 5.51 -2.95
CA LYS A 53 -5.22 6.75 -3.38
C LYS A 53 -6.71 6.46 -3.42
N ALA A 54 -7.51 7.36 -2.86
CA ALA A 54 -8.93 7.35 -3.16
C ALA A 54 -9.08 7.57 -4.67
N THR A 55 -9.52 6.54 -5.38
CA THR A 55 -9.99 6.74 -6.75
C THR A 55 -11.28 7.53 -6.63
N ASN A 56 -11.28 8.79 -7.10
CA ASN A 56 -12.53 9.47 -7.42
C ASN A 56 -13.20 8.61 -8.49
N SER A 57 -14.11 7.73 -8.11
CA SER A 57 -14.95 7.01 -9.06
C SER A 57 -16.06 7.99 -9.48
N PRO A 58 -16.04 8.58 -10.69
CA PRO A 58 -17.30 9.05 -11.23
C PRO A 58 -18.11 7.79 -11.57
N LEU A 59 -19.28 7.66 -10.96
CA LEU A 59 -20.34 6.88 -11.58
C LEU A 59 -20.77 7.56 -12.88
#